data_AF-A0A2V8KLT2-F1
#
_entry.id   AF-A0A2V8KLT2-F1
#
_cell.length_a   1.000
_cell.length_b   1.000
_cell.length_c   1.000
_cell.angle_alpha   90.00
_cell.angle_beta   90.00
_cell.angle_gamma   90.00
#
_symmetry.space_group_name_H-M   'P 1'
#
loop_
_entity.id
_entity.type
_entity.pdbx_description
1 polymer ?
#
loop_
_entity_poly.entity_id
_entity_poly.type
_entity_poly.pdbx_seq_one_letter_code
_entity_poly.pdbx_strand_id
1 'polypeptide(L)'
;MLVDITVNGQTVKAVAQPTKQAWLYVFNRQTGQPIWPFEERPVEKGTVPGEWYSPTQPFPTKPPAYDLHGFTTDDILDFTPELRAEGLKVASRYKLGPIFTPPVVSKWEGPLATLTLAANAGGTNWAGGSYDPETHIAYVPSQRVLGTLGLVPGDPNRSGDFAYIAVQARNPNVPAGATAAGGGGEGGGPGVTVQRLPSISIRATSCGRSLMARLRTTSEIIRL
;
A
#
# COMPACT_ATOMS: atom_id res chain seq x y z
N MET A 1 -12.90 -15.18 7.76
CA MET A 1 -13.01 -16.66 7.69
C MET A 1 -13.25 -17.20 9.08
N LEU A 2 -14.06 -18.27 9.23
CA LEU A 2 -14.14 -19.05 10.47
C LEU A 2 -13.18 -20.22 10.34
N VAL A 3 -12.30 -20.40 11.33
CA VAL A 3 -11.20 -21.38 11.27
C VAL A 3 -11.10 -22.10 12.60
N ASP A 4 -10.70 -23.37 12.56
CA ASP A 4 -10.33 -24.14 13.74
C ASP A 4 -8.81 -24.37 13.66
N ILE A 5 -8.07 -23.78 14.60
CA ILE A 5 -6.59 -23.72 14.58
C ILE A 5 -6.01 -24.34 15.84
N THR A 6 -4.78 -24.85 15.76
CA THR A 6 -4.11 -25.45 16.93
C THR A 6 -3.17 -24.46 17.58
N VAL A 7 -3.48 -24.06 18.81
CA VAL A 7 -2.66 -23.12 19.60
C VAL A 7 -2.23 -23.84 20.88
N ASN A 8 -0.92 -23.98 21.08
CA ASN A 8 -0.35 -24.69 22.24
C ASN A 8 -0.94 -26.10 22.45
N GLY A 9 -1.21 -26.82 21.36
CA GLY A 9 -1.76 -28.18 21.39
C GLY A 9 -3.28 -28.26 21.60
N GLN A 10 -3.99 -27.13 21.70
CA GLN A 10 -5.44 -27.09 21.83
C GLN A 10 -6.10 -26.51 20.57
N THR A 11 -7.20 -27.12 20.14
CA THR A 11 -8.03 -26.58 19.06
C THR A 11 -8.81 -25.37 19.56
N VAL A 12 -8.60 -24.23 18.89
CA VAL A 12 -9.30 -22.97 19.16
C VAL A 12 -10.16 -22.59 17.97
N LYS A 13 -11.44 -22.29 18.23
CA LYS A 13 -12.35 -21.76 17.22
C LYS A 13 -12.12 -20.27 17.05
N ALA A 14 -11.64 -19.86 15.88
CA ALA A 14 -11.20 -18.51 15.62
C ALA A 14 -11.91 -17.85 14.42
N VAL A 15 -11.85 -16.52 14.40
CA VAL A 15 -12.12 -15.70 13.22
C VAL A 15 -10.77 -15.20 12.73
N ALA A 16 -10.46 -15.49 11.46
CA ALA A 16 -9.27 -14.98 10.78
C ALA A 16 -9.70 -13.97 9.70
N GLN A 17 -9.23 -12.73 9.81
CA GLN A 17 -9.62 -11.60 8.97
C GLN A 17 -8.42 -11.05 8.18
N PRO A 18 -8.33 -11.31 6.87
CA PRO A 18 -7.33 -10.70 6.03
C PRO A 18 -7.68 -9.22 5.80
N THR A 19 -6.67 -8.37 5.70
CA THR A 19 -6.85 -6.90 5.61
C THR A 19 -6.09 -6.29 4.44
N LYS A 20 -6.44 -5.05 4.09
CA LYS A 20 -5.68 -4.25 3.08
C LYS A 20 -4.24 -3.97 3.49
N GLN A 21 -3.93 -4.11 4.77
CA GLN A 21 -2.58 -4.01 5.31
C GLN A 21 -1.75 -5.26 5.07
N ALA A 22 -2.27 -6.30 4.42
CA ALA A 22 -1.59 -7.58 4.21
C ALA A 22 -1.24 -8.38 5.49
N TRP A 23 -1.94 -8.09 6.59
CA TRP A 23 -1.98 -8.95 7.77
C TRP A 23 -3.25 -9.79 7.82
N LEU A 24 -3.13 -10.94 8.48
CA LEU A 24 -4.24 -11.78 8.90
C LEU A 24 -4.44 -11.61 10.41
N TYR A 25 -5.47 -10.88 10.80
CA TYR A 25 -5.82 -10.69 12.21
C TYR A 25 -6.63 -11.89 12.69
N VAL A 26 -6.21 -12.52 13.78
CA VAL A 26 -6.83 -13.75 14.28
C VAL A 26 -7.33 -13.57 15.70
N PHE A 27 -8.62 -13.81 15.90
CA PHE A 27 -9.33 -13.63 17.16
C PHE A 27 -10.02 -14.92 17.58
N ASN A 28 -10.15 -15.14 18.89
CA ASN A 28 -11.10 -16.11 19.42
C ASN A 28 -12.51 -15.64 19.05
N ARG A 29 -13.27 -16.48 18.34
CA ARG A 29 -14.57 -16.06 17.78
C ARG A 29 -15.65 -15.84 18.85
N GLN A 30 -15.48 -16.41 20.05
CA GLN A 30 -16.44 -16.29 21.14
C GLN A 30 -16.16 -15.08 22.02
N THR A 31 -14.88 -14.78 22.28
CA THR A 31 -14.49 -13.69 23.19
C THR A 31 -14.08 -12.41 22.49
N GLY A 32 -13.75 -12.47 21.19
CA GLY A 32 -13.20 -11.35 20.44
C GLY A 32 -11.74 -11.01 20.80
N GLN A 33 -11.11 -11.78 21.70
CA GLN A 33 -9.72 -11.53 22.09
C GLN A 33 -8.75 -12.02 21.01
N PRO A 34 -7.62 -11.33 20.77
CA PRO A 34 -6.58 -11.80 19.88
C PRO A 34 -6.06 -13.19 20.28
N ILE A 35 -5.86 -14.08 19.31
CA ILE A 35 -5.21 -15.38 19.56
C ILE A 35 -3.72 -15.20 19.85
N TRP A 36 -3.08 -14.30 19.11
CA TRP A 36 -1.70 -13.91 19.32
C TRP A 36 -1.63 -12.41 19.60
N PRO A 37 -0.59 -11.94 20.33
CA PRO A 37 -0.44 -10.53 20.63
C PRO A 37 -0.38 -9.66 19.38
N PHE A 38 -1.01 -8.49 19.45
CA PHE A 38 -0.79 -7.39 18.52
C PHE A 38 0.08 -6.37 19.26
N GLU A 39 1.33 -6.24 18.83
CA GLU A 39 2.27 -5.36 19.49
C GLU A 39 2.05 -3.92 19.04
N GLU A 40 1.76 -3.03 19.99
CA GLU A 40 1.77 -1.60 19.74
C GLU A 40 3.22 -1.13 19.54
N ARG A 41 3.57 -0.74 18.32
CA ARG A 41 4.92 -0.27 17.98
C ARG A 41 4.87 1.21 17.63
N PRO A 42 5.85 2.02 18.07
CA PRO A 42 5.97 3.40 17.63
C PRO A 42 6.09 3.48 16.11
N VAL A 43 5.36 4.41 15.52
CA VAL A 43 5.45 4.72 14.08
C VAL A 43 5.77 6.18 13.87
N GLU A 44 6.19 6.53 12.66
CA GLU A 44 6.51 7.91 12.34
C GLU A 44 5.27 8.81 12.46
N LYS A 45 5.39 9.90 13.21
CA LYS A 45 4.36 10.94 13.28
C LYS A 45 4.38 11.78 12.00
N GLY A 46 3.23 11.97 11.36
CA GLY A 46 3.13 12.81 10.17
C GLY A 46 3.22 14.31 10.46
N THR A 47 3.42 15.08 9.38
CA THR A 47 3.67 16.53 9.45
C THR A 47 2.57 17.35 8.78
N VAL A 48 1.46 16.72 8.37
CA VAL A 48 0.35 17.42 7.71
C VAL A 48 -0.36 18.28 8.76
N PRO A 49 -0.47 19.61 8.55
CA PRO A 49 -1.13 20.49 9.49
C PRO A 49 -2.59 20.10 9.75
N GLY A 50 -2.96 20.01 11.03
CA GLY A 50 -4.32 19.68 11.45
C GLY A 50 -4.63 18.18 11.50
N GLU A 51 -3.76 17.31 11.00
CA GLU A 51 -3.94 15.86 11.14
C GLU A 51 -3.51 15.37 12.53
N TRP A 52 -4.29 14.44 13.07
CA TRP A 52 -3.96 13.71 14.29
C TRP A 52 -3.39 12.33 13.91
N TYR A 53 -2.26 11.98 14.51
CA TYR A 53 -1.61 10.69 14.32
C TYR A 53 -1.46 9.98 15.66
N SER A 54 -1.84 8.70 15.69
CA SER A 54 -1.54 7.84 16.83
C SER A 54 -0.02 7.68 16.98
N PRO A 55 0.54 7.71 18.22
CA PRO A 55 1.97 7.46 18.44
C PRO A 55 2.42 6.03 18.09
N THR A 56 1.50 5.07 18.17
CA THR A 56 1.74 3.66 17.91
C THR A 56 0.73 3.08 16.93
N GLN A 57 1.07 1.93 16.36
CA GLN A 57 0.18 1.11 15.55
C GLN A 57 0.30 -0.36 15.97
N PRO A 58 -0.76 -1.17 15.80
CA PRO A 58 -0.72 -2.60 16.09
C PRO A 58 0.03 -3.36 15.01
N PHE A 59 0.90 -4.29 15.43
CA PHE A 59 1.60 -5.24 14.58
C PHE A 59 1.23 -6.66 15.01
N PRO A 60 0.38 -7.37 14.25
CA PRO A 60 0.15 -8.79 14.47
C PRO A 60 1.45 -9.59 14.48
N THR A 61 1.65 -10.38 15.53
CA THR A 61 2.86 -11.20 15.67
C THR A 61 2.78 -12.50 14.88
N LYS A 62 1.57 -13.05 14.70
CA LYS A 62 1.31 -14.29 13.95
C LYS A 62 -0.07 -14.27 13.26
N PRO A 63 -0.19 -14.92 12.10
CA PRO A 63 0.93 -15.31 11.23
C PRO A 63 1.69 -14.07 10.71
N PRO A 64 2.87 -14.23 10.10
CA PRO A 64 3.57 -13.12 9.48
C PRO A 64 2.69 -12.39 8.45
N ALA A 65 3.09 -11.16 8.12
CA ALA A 65 2.62 -10.46 6.94
C ALA A 65 2.65 -11.39 5.73
N TYR A 66 1.54 -11.51 5.01
CA TYR A 66 1.50 -12.33 3.79
C TYR A 66 1.90 -11.52 2.55
N ASP A 67 2.04 -10.20 2.65
CA ASP A 67 2.53 -9.36 1.57
C ASP A 67 3.42 -8.20 2.10
N LEU A 68 3.86 -7.32 1.19
CA LEU A 68 4.82 -6.25 1.43
C LEU A 68 4.24 -5.13 2.31
N HIS A 69 5.01 -4.72 3.32
CA HIS A 69 4.62 -3.70 4.31
C HIS A 69 5.43 -2.41 4.14
N GLY A 70 5.00 -1.58 3.20
CA GLY A 70 5.68 -0.35 2.83
C GLY A 70 6.57 -0.52 1.60
N PHE A 71 7.28 0.54 1.25
CA PHE A 71 8.15 0.59 0.08
C PHE A 71 9.48 1.21 0.46
N THR A 72 10.57 0.49 0.19
CA THR A 72 11.95 0.84 0.52
C THR A 72 12.83 0.83 -0.72
N THR A 73 14.11 1.17 -0.55
CA THR A 73 15.08 1.08 -1.65
C THR A 73 15.32 -0.36 -2.13
N ASP A 74 15.02 -1.35 -1.31
CA ASP A 74 15.20 -2.76 -1.63
C ASP A 74 14.09 -3.26 -2.58
N ASP A 75 12.95 -2.57 -2.59
CA ASP A 75 11.83 -2.84 -3.50
C ASP A 75 12.03 -2.24 -4.91
N ILE A 76 13.10 -1.48 -5.10
CA ILE A 76 13.47 -0.87 -6.38
C ILE A 76 14.11 -1.92 -7.28
N LEU A 77 13.66 -1.91 -8.54
CA LEU A 77 14.14 -2.77 -9.61
C LEU A 77 15.67 -2.82 -9.70
N ASP A 78 16.21 -4.03 -9.87
CA ASP A 78 17.65 -4.33 -9.87
C ASP A 78 18.11 -5.17 -11.07
N PHE A 79 17.32 -5.24 -12.15
CA PHE A 79 17.69 -6.03 -13.34
C PHE A 79 19.02 -5.62 -13.97
N THR A 80 19.34 -4.32 -13.95
CA THR A 80 20.67 -3.80 -14.27
C THR A 80 21.02 -2.64 -13.33
N PRO A 81 22.32 -2.33 -13.12
CA PRO A 81 22.74 -1.17 -12.33
C PRO A 81 22.16 0.15 -12.83
N GLU A 82 22.01 0.31 -14.15
CA GLU A 82 21.47 1.52 -14.78
C GLU A 82 19.99 1.70 -14.44
N LEU A 83 19.20 0.61 -14.55
CA LEU A 83 17.79 0.63 -14.18
C LEU A 83 17.59 0.88 -12.68
N ARG A 84 18.46 0.33 -11.83
CA ARG A 84 18.44 0.60 -10.39
C ARG A 84 18.74 2.07 -10.10
N ALA A 85 19.73 2.65 -10.77
CA ALA A 85 20.08 4.07 -10.62
C ALA A 85 18.94 5.00 -11.07
N GLU A 86 18.27 4.69 -12.18
CA GLU A 86 17.07 5.44 -12.61
C GLU A 86 15.92 5.31 -11.61
N GLY A 87 15.67 4.09 -11.11
CA GLY A 87 14.66 3.84 -10.09
C GLY A 87 14.91 4.62 -8.80
N LEU A 88 16.15 4.63 -8.32
CA LEU A 88 16.58 5.41 -7.16
C LEU A 88 16.40 6.92 -7.37
N LYS A 89 16.75 7.42 -8.56
CA LYS A 89 16.56 8.84 -8.92
C LYS A 89 15.09 9.26 -8.93
N VAL A 90 14.20 8.37 -9.36
CA VAL A 90 12.75 8.64 -9.30
C VAL A 90 12.25 8.56 -7.86
N ALA A 91 12.64 7.51 -7.13
CA ALA A 91 12.23 7.28 -5.75
C ALA A 91 12.71 8.40 -4.81
N SER A 92 13.84 9.05 -5.10
CA SER A 92 14.34 10.18 -4.29
C SER A 92 13.44 11.41 -4.29
N ARG A 93 12.46 11.49 -5.20
CA ARG A 93 11.43 12.54 -5.19
C ARG A 93 10.27 12.25 -4.25
N TYR A 94 10.23 11.05 -3.68
CA TYR A 94 9.16 10.57 -2.82
C TYR A 94 9.69 10.23 -1.44
N LYS A 95 8.77 10.20 -0.47
CA LYS A 95 9.06 9.65 0.85
C LYS A 95 8.87 8.14 0.80
N LEU A 96 9.89 7.41 1.27
CA LEU A 96 9.88 5.95 1.38
C LEU A 96 9.80 5.54 2.85
N GLY A 97 9.34 4.33 3.12
CA GLY A 97 9.32 3.80 4.47
C GLY A 97 8.37 2.60 4.65
N PRO A 98 8.21 2.12 5.90
CA PRO A 98 7.35 0.99 6.23
C PRO A 98 5.86 1.30 6.05
N ILE A 99 4.99 0.29 6.22
CA ILE A 99 3.52 0.35 5.99
C ILE A 99 2.81 1.56 6.62
N PHE A 100 3.27 2.03 7.77
CA PHE A 100 2.68 3.18 8.48
C PHE A 100 3.41 4.51 8.24
N THR A 101 4.13 4.63 7.13
CA THR A 101 4.75 5.91 6.74
C THR A 101 3.65 6.92 6.41
N PRO A 102 3.58 8.06 7.10
CA PRO A 102 2.47 8.99 6.95
C PRO A 102 2.51 9.72 5.60
N PRO A 103 1.38 10.29 5.15
CA PRO A 103 1.35 11.20 4.00
C PRO A 103 2.28 12.40 4.20
N VAL A 104 2.62 13.04 3.07
CA VAL A 104 3.35 14.32 3.06
C VAL A 104 2.49 15.42 2.45
N VAL A 105 2.70 16.65 2.91
CA VAL A 105 2.27 17.83 2.16
C VAL A 105 3.12 17.87 0.89
N SER A 106 2.46 17.67 -0.25
CA SER A 106 3.07 17.50 -1.54
C SER A 106 3.70 18.81 -2.02
N LYS A 107 4.97 18.74 -2.43
CA LYS A 107 5.72 19.86 -2.98
C LYS A 107 6.42 19.44 -4.26
N TRP A 108 6.51 20.34 -5.24
CA TRP A 108 7.12 20.01 -6.54
C TRP A 108 8.63 19.71 -6.41
N GLU A 109 9.31 20.49 -5.56
CA GLU A 109 10.71 20.33 -5.16
C GLU A 109 10.96 19.06 -4.33
N GLY A 110 9.90 18.49 -3.75
CA GLY A 110 9.92 17.24 -3.01
C GLY A 110 9.67 17.39 -1.50
N PRO A 111 9.17 16.33 -0.84
CA PRO A 111 8.68 15.10 -1.45
C PRO A 111 7.33 15.31 -2.16
N LEU A 112 7.14 14.66 -3.31
CA LEU A 112 5.89 14.73 -4.07
C LEU A 112 4.75 13.96 -3.39
N ALA A 113 5.07 12.83 -2.77
CA ALA A 113 4.14 11.98 -2.07
C ALA A 113 4.93 10.94 -1.24
N THR A 114 4.24 10.26 -0.34
CA THR A 114 4.72 9.00 0.24
C THR A 114 4.41 7.87 -0.73
N LEU A 115 5.38 7.01 -1.04
CA LEU A 115 5.11 5.75 -1.74
C LEU A 115 4.56 4.73 -0.76
N THR A 116 3.45 4.10 -1.11
CA THR A 116 2.78 3.14 -0.24
C THR A 116 2.52 1.82 -0.96
N LEU A 117 2.80 0.72 -0.25
CA LEU A 117 2.34 -0.62 -0.57
C LEU A 117 1.39 -1.05 0.55
N ALA A 118 0.40 -1.89 0.24
CA ALA A 118 -0.63 -2.29 1.22
C ALA A 118 -1.48 -1.12 1.80
N ALA A 119 -1.74 -0.09 0.98
CA ALA A 119 -2.59 1.05 1.32
C ALA A 119 -3.94 1.01 0.58
N ASN A 120 -4.31 2.08 -0.14
CA ASN A 120 -5.65 2.27 -0.73
C ASN A 120 -6.15 1.10 -1.60
N ALA A 121 -5.24 0.40 -2.29
CA ALA A 121 -5.56 -0.71 -3.19
C ALA A 121 -4.70 -1.97 -2.94
N GLY A 122 -4.02 -2.07 -1.79
CA GLY A 122 -3.10 -3.17 -1.52
C GLY A 122 -3.69 -4.25 -0.60
N GLY A 123 -2.95 -5.35 -0.45
CA GLY A 123 -3.34 -6.48 0.42
C GLY A 123 -4.61 -7.17 -0.05
N THR A 124 -5.41 -7.68 0.90
CA THR A 124 -6.72 -8.25 0.59
C THR A 124 -7.80 -7.19 0.54
N ASN A 125 -8.51 -7.16 -0.57
CA ASN A 125 -9.64 -6.28 -0.80
C ASN A 125 -10.96 -7.09 -0.72
N TRP A 126 -12.02 -6.65 -1.40
CA TRP A 126 -13.35 -7.26 -1.49
C TRP A 126 -13.44 -8.80 -1.65
N ALA A 127 -12.48 -9.47 -2.30
CA ALA A 127 -12.53 -10.92 -2.48
C ALA A 127 -12.39 -11.73 -1.17
N GLY A 128 -11.86 -11.14 -0.10
CA GLY A 128 -11.64 -11.84 1.16
C GLY A 128 -10.60 -12.96 1.03
N GLY A 129 -10.81 -14.09 1.72
CA GLY A 129 -9.95 -15.27 1.64
C GLY A 129 -10.73 -16.56 1.91
N SER A 130 -10.14 -17.70 1.58
CA SER A 130 -10.69 -19.03 1.84
C SER A 130 -9.78 -19.84 2.77
N TYR A 131 -10.34 -20.87 3.42
CA TYR A 131 -9.63 -21.72 4.36
C TYR A 131 -10.00 -23.19 4.13
N ASP A 132 -8.99 -24.05 4.08
CA ASP A 132 -9.15 -25.49 4.03
C ASP A 132 -8.98 -26.08 5.45
N PRO A 133 -10.03 -26.67 6.03
CA PRO A 133 -10.00 -27.21 7.39
C PRO A 133 -9.22 -28.53 7.52
N GLU A 134 -8.94 -29.25 6.43
CA GLU A 134 -8.18 -30.50 6.48
C GLU A 134 -6.67 -30.21 6.48
N THR A 135 -6.24 -29.28 5.65
CA THR A 135 -4.82 -28.91 5.54
C THR A 135 -4.42 -27.77 6.49
N HIS A 136 -5.40 -27.10 7.09
CA HIS A 136 -5.22 -25.89 7.91
C HIS A 136 -4.52 -24.75 7.16
N ILE A 137 -4.86 -24.58 5.89
CA ILE A 137 -4.28 -23.57 5.00
C ILE A 137 -5.33 -22.52 4.67
N ALA A 138 -4.99 -21.25 4.87
CA ALA A 138 -5.72 -20.10 4.33
C ALA A 138 -5.10 -19.65 3.00
N TYR A 139 -5.97 -19.46 2.01
CA TYR A 139 -5.63 -18.92 0.70
C TYR A 139 -6.16 -17.49 0.60
N VAL A 140 -5.23 -16.55 0.50
CA VAL A 140 -5.56 -15.13 0.58
C VAL A 140 -5.05 -14.43 -0.67
N PRO A 141 -5.94 -13.92 -1.55
CA PRO A 141 -5.53 -13.08 -2.67
C PRO A 141 -5.00 -11.75 -2.16
N SER A 142 -3.80 -11.39 -2.61
CA SER A 142 -3.19 -10.10 -2.31
C SER A 142 -2.90 -9.29 -3.57
N GLN A 143 -3.11 -7.98 -3.47
CA GLN A 143 -2.77 -7.02 -4.52
C GLN A 143 -1.53 -6.21 -4.13
N ARG A 144 -0.50 -6.28 -4.97
CA ARG A 144 0.70 -5.43 -4.90
C ARG A 144 0.51 -4.24 -5.82
N VAL A 145 -0.10 -3.17 -5.31
CA VAL A 145 -0.31 -1.92 -6.05
C VAL A 145 0.48 -0.82 -5.38
N LEU A 146 1.42 -0.23 -6.13
CA LEU A 146 2.16 0.94 -5.67
C LEU A 146 1.25 2.18 -5.74
N GLY A 147 0.94 2.72 -4.57
CA GLY A 147 0.20 3.96 -4.41
C GLY A 147 1.13 5.15 -4.17
N THR A 148 0.61 6.34 -4.43
CA THR A 148 1.22 7.59 -3.97
C THR A 148 0.23 8.33 -3.09
N LEU A 149 0.70 8.80 -1.94
CA LEU A 149 -0.10 9.55 -0.99
C LEU A 149 0.55 10.91 -0.71
N GLY A 150 0.12 11.91 -1.46
CA GLY A 150 0.53 13.30 -1.32
C GLY A 150 -0.70 14.19 -1.15
N LEU A 151 -0.58 15.23 -0.35
CA LEU A 151 -1.66 16.15 -0.03
C LEU A 151 -1.29 17.57 -0.46
N VAL A 152 -2.17 18.24 -1.20
CA VAL A 152 -2.05 19.69 -1.46
C VAL A 152 -3.15 20.44 -0.73
N PRO A 153 -2.93 21.69 -0.32
CA PRO A 153 -3.99 22.52 0.24
C PRO A 153 -5.21 22.56 -0.69
N GLY A 154 -6.40 22.41 -0.11
CA GLY A 154 -7.65 22.53 -0.84
C GLY A 154 -7.85 23.95 -1.36
N ASP A 155 -8.39 24.07 -2.57
CA ASP A 155 -8.92 25.34 -3.10
C ASP A 155 -10.37 25.50 -2.60
N PRO A 156 -10.70 26.54 -1.81
CA PRO A 156 -12.04 26.77 -1.28
C PRO A 156 -13.14 26.78 -2.36
N ASN A 157 -12.81 27.15 -3.61
CA ASN A 157 -13.79 27.23 -4.70
C ASN A 157 -14.01 25.90 -5.43
N ARG A 158 -13.15 24.89 -5.19
CA ARG A 158 -13.16 23.62 -5.96
C ARG A 158 -13.15 22.37 -5.10
N SER A 159 -12.66 22.48 -3.87
CA SER A 159 -12.36 21.35 -2.98
C SER A 159 -13.36 21.23 -1.84
N GLY A 160 -14.45 22.02 -1.86
CA GLY A 160 -15.42 22.08 -0.77
C GLY A 160 -14.75 22.41 0.56
N ASP A 161 -15.21 21.78 1.63
CA ASP A 161 -14.73 22.01 3.00
C ASP A 161 -13.42 21.26 3.34
N PHE A 162 -12.78 20.61 2.36
CA PHE A 162 -11.54 19.88 2.59
C PHE A 162 -10.32 20.82 2.66
N ALA A 163 -9.65 20.85 3.82
CA ALA A 163 -8.41 21.62 4.00
C ALA A 163 -7.25 21.12 3.14
N TYR A 164 -7.24 19.81 2.85
CA TYR A 164 -6.28 19.16 1.96
C TYR A 164 -6.98 18.17 1.04
N ILE A 165 -6.47 18.02 -0.19
CA ILE A 165 -6.92 17.03 -1.16
C ILE A 165 -5.78 16.11 -1.58
N ALA A 166 -6.11 14.83 -1.82
CA ALA A 166 -5.14 13.79 -2.17
C ALA A 166 -4.74 13.84 -3.65
N VAL A 167 -3.82 14.75 -3.98
CA VAL A 167 -3.17 14.85 -5.29
C VAL A 167 -1.70 15.24 -5.14
N GLN A 168 -0.91 15.05 -6.19
CA GLN A 168 0.49 15.48 -6.22
C GLN A 168 0.63 16.92 -6.72
N ALA A 169 1.61 17.64 -6.18
CA ALA A 169 2.03 18.95 -6.65
C ALA A 169 2.47 18.88 -8.11
N ARG A 170 2.00 19.85 -8.90
CA ARG A 170 2.29 19.94 -10.34
C ARG A 170 3.61 20.65 -10.58
N ASN A 171 4.20 20.39 -11.75
CA ASN A 171 5.34 21.16 -12.23
C ASN A 171 4.89 22.61 -12.48
N PRO A 172 5.46 23.62 -11.80
CA PRO A 172 5.10 25.03 -12.01
C PRO A 172 5.44 25.51 -13.43
N ASN A 173 6.35 24.83 -14.13
CA ASN A 173 6.76 25.18 -15.49
C ASN A 173 5.85 24.60 -16.58
N VAL A 174 4.81 23.83 -16.21
CA VAL A 174 3.85 23.25 -17.17
C VAL A 174 2.47 23.90 -16.96
N PRO A 175 1.86 24.51 -18.00
CA PRO A 175 0.55 25.15 -17.88
C PRO A 175 -0.52 24.20 -17.34
N ALA A 176 -1.37 24.70 -16.45
CA ALA A 176 -2.52 23.97 -15.92
C ALA A 176 -3.51 23.67 -17.06
N GLY A 177 -3.44 22.45 -17.61
CA GLY A 177 -4.30 22.00 -18.72
C GLY A 177 -3.73 20.85 -19.55
N ALA A 178 -2.43 20.53 -19.41
CA ALA A 178 -1.76 19.55 -20.26
C ALA A 178 -1.85 18.07 -19.83
N THR A 179 -2.49 17.73 -18.70
CA THR A 179 -2.68 16.31 -18.30
C THR A 179 -4.03 16.06 -17.61
N ALA A 180 -4.88 15.37 -18.36
CA ALA A 180 -6.02 14.50 -18.06
C ALA A 180 -6.90 14.69 -16.81
N ALA A 181 -8.21 14.66 -17.10
CA ALA A 181 -9.35 14.32 -16.26
C ALA A 181 -9.11 13.13 -15.32
N GLY A 182 -9.80 13.16 -14.17
CA GLY A 182 -9.85 12.04 -13.23
C GLY A 182 -10.53 12.41 -11.92
N GLY A 183 -11.78 12.87 -11.99
CA GLY A 183 -12.66 12.97 -10.82
C GLY A 183 -13.56 11.74 -10.75
N GLY A 184 -13.59 11.10 -9.58
CA GLY A 184 -14.62 10.14 -9.17
C GLY A 184 -14.50 8.73 -9.74
N GLY A 185 -14.20 7.75 -8.87
CA GLY A 185 -14.21 6.32 -9.21
C GLY A 185 -13.00 5.60 -8.64
N GLU A 186 -13.20 4.42 -8.08
CA GLU A 186 -12.22 3.58 -7.41
C GLU A 186 -10.82 3.54 -8.07
N GLY A 187 -9.78 3.67 -7.24
CA GLY A 187 -8.49 3.02 -7.44
C GLY A 187 -7.67 3.43 -8.66
N GLY A 188 -6.93 4.53 -8.57
CA GLY A 188 -5.86 4.82 -9.53
C GLY A 188 -5.28 6.22 -9.35
N GLY A 189 -4.39 6.40 -8.36
CA GLY A 189 -3.57 7.61 -8.32
C GLY A 189 -2.68 7.72 -9.57
N PRO A 190 -2.21 8.92 -9.96
CA PRO A 190 -1.37 9.09 -11.14
C PRO A 190 -0.12 8.21 -11.01
N GLY A 191 0.03 7.27 -11.94
CA GLY A 191 1.17 6.36 -11.99
C GLY A 191 2.48 7.12 -12.14
N VAL A 192 3.48 6.75 -11.34
CA VAL A 192 4.85 7.27 -11.46
C VAL A 192 5.42 6.77 -12.78
N THR A 193 5.76 7.64 -13.74
CA THR A 193 6.25 7.23 -15.07
C THR A 193 7.76 7.44 -15.22
N VAL A 194 8.48 6.44 -15.73
CA VAL A 194 9.87 6.60 -16.21
C VAL A 194 9.81 6.91 -17.71
N GLN A 195 10.17 8.13 -18.09
CA GLN A 195 10.19 8.58 -19.50
C GLN A 195 11.60 8.42 -20.11
N ARG A 196 11.83 7.31 -20.80
CA ARG A 196 12.66 7.15 -22.02
C ARG A 196 12.91 5.66 -22.26
N LEU A 197 12.18 5.07 -23.21
CA LEU A 197 12.56 3.78 -23.80
C LEU A 197 12.48 3.94 -25.33
N PRO A 198 13.54 3.61 -26.10
CA PRO A 198 13.41 3.41 -27.53
C PRO A 198 12.43 2.25 -27.78
N SER A 199 11.57 2.44 -28.76
CA SER A 199 10.41 1.61 -29.09
C SER A 199 10.77 0.17 -29.46
N ILE A 200 10.60 -0.76 -28.51
CA ILE A 200 10.33 -2.17 -28.80
C ILE A 200 8.82 -2.38 -28.66
N SER A 201 8.17 -2.60 -29.80
CA SER A 201 6.74 -2.86 -29.93
C SER A 201 6.42 -4.28 -29.46
N ILE A 202 6.05 -4.43 -28.19
CA ILE A 202 5.24 -5.56 -27.74
C ILE A 202 3.81 -5.04 -27.64
N ARG A 203 2.92 -5.49 -28.54
CA ARG A 203 1.47 -5.25 -28.44
C ARG A 203 0.95 -5.98 -27.20
N ALA A 204 0.95 -5.28 -26.07
CA ALA A 204 0.13 -5.60 -24.92
C ALA A 204 -1.01 -4.58 -24.85
N THR A 205 -2.23 -5.07 -24.98
CA THR A 205 -3.48 -4.32 -24.88
C THR A 205 -3.55 -3.63 -23.51
N SER A 206 -3.69 -2.30 -23.54
CA SER A 206 -4.11 -1.40 -22.44
C SER A 206 -3.66 -1.77 -21.02
N CYS A 207 -2.47 -1.34 -20.60
CA CYS A 207 -2.23 -1.01 -19.19
C CYS A 207 -1.11 0.04 -19.11
N GLY A 208 -1.34 1.12 -18.37
CA GLY A 208 -0.54 2.34 -18.37
C GLY A 208 0.92 2.14 -17.96
N ARG A 209 1.81 2.94 -18.55
CA ARG A 209 3.23 3.03 -18.16
C ARG A 209 3.29 3.53 -16.72
N SER A 210 3.76 2.69 -15.81
CA SER A 210 4.07 3.03 -14.42
C SER A 210 5.42 2.42 -14.06
N LEU A 211 6.07 2.98 -13.05
CA LEU A 211 7.30 2.52 -12.40
C LEU A 211 7.17 1.02 -12.18
N MET A 212 7.99 0.24 -12.88
CA MET A 212 8.03 -1.22 -12.75
C MET A 212 8.73 -1.56 -11.43
N ALA A 213 8.06 -1.32 -10.31
CA ALA A 213 8.33 -2.04 -9.07
C ALA A 213 8.05 -3.54 -9.32
N ARG A 214 8.56 -4.42 -8.45
CA ARG A 214 8.33 -5.87 -8.56
C ARG A 214 6.87 -6.22 -8.19
N LEU A 215 5.92 -5.80 -9.01
CA LEU A 215 4.48 -5.90 -8.78
C LEU A 215 3.94 -7.12 -9.54
N ARG A 216 3.67 -8.20 -8.82
CA ARG A 216 2.83 -9.31 -9.31
C ARG A 216 1.73 -9.55 -8.27
N THR A 217 0.50 -9.75 -8.74
CA THR A 217 -0.57 -10.33 -7.92
C THR A 217 -0.13 -11.74 -7.54
N THR A 218 -0.03 -12.02 -6.24
CA THR A 218 0.26 -13.36 -5.73
C THR A 218 -0.88 -13.80 -4.84
N SER A 219 -1.25 -15.07 -4.97
CA SER A 219 -2.04 -15.77 -3.96
C SER A 219 -1.07 -16.33 -2.96
N GLU A 220 -1.21 -15.95 -1.70
CA GLU A 220 -0.28 -16.34 -0.65
C GLU A 220 -0.91 -17.47 0.18
N ILE A 221 -0.08 -18.45 0.54
CA ILE A 221 -0.48 -19.66 1.26
C ILE A 221 -0.08 -19.47 2.73
N ILE A 222 -1.05 -19.36 3.61
CA ILE A 222 -0.84 -19.14 5.04
C ILE A 222 -1.23 -20.40 5.78
N ARG A 223 -0.29 -21.04 6.47
CA ARG A 223 -0.59 -22.15 7.37
C ARG A 223 -0.93 -21.62 8.76
N LEU A 224 -2.09 -22.02 9.28
CA LEU A 224 -2.60 -21.60 10.58
C LEU A 224 -2.43 -22.66 11.66
#